data_AF-A0A7W6E3R6-F1
#
_entry.id   AF-A0A7W6E3R6-F1
#
_cell.length_a   1.000
_cell.length_b   1.000
_cell.length_c   1.000
_cell.angle_alpha   90.00
_cell.angle_beta   90.00
_cell.angle_gamma   90.00
#
_symmetry.space_group_name_H-M   'P 1'
#
loop_
_entity.id
_entity.type
_entity.pdbx_description
1 polymer ?
#
loop_
_entity_poly.entity_id
_entity_poly.type
_entity_poly.pdbx_seq_one_letter_code
_entity_poly.pdbx_strand_id
1 'polypeptide(L)' 'MIRSFVFLVALSVAALPASAEVRFGKNVRVGGHDASNQTFDKNNRGKYIIHDKEPKNPGCVIRKNKDGSQTKVCNLKKKN' A
#
# COMPACT_ATOMS: atom_id res chain seq x y z
N MET A 1 34.93 34.05 34.22
CA MET A 1 34.71 32.61 33.89
C MET A 1 33.34 32.49 33.23
N ILE A 2 33.33 32.46 31.90
CA ILE A 2 32.11 32.46 31.09
C ILE A 2 31.59 31.02 31.03
N ARG A 3 30.43 30.78 31.64
CA ARG A 3 29.76 29.47 31.65
C ARG A 3 29.23 29.19 30.24
N SER A 4 29.89 28.31 29.52
CA SER A 4 29.49 27.84 28.19
C SER A 4 28.06 27.29 28.22
N PHE A 5 27.14 28.00 27.58
CA PHE A 5 25.86 27.47 27.16
C PHE A 5 26.11 26.55 25.96
N VAL A 6 26.12 25.24 26.18
CA VAL A 6 26.11 24.28 25.08
C VAL A 6 24.66 24.11 24.63
N PHE A 7 24.38 24.67 23.45
CA PHE A 7 23.14 24.53 22.71
C PHE A 7 22.81 23.04 22.50
N LEU A 8 21.75 22.56 23.17
CA LEU A 8 21.09 21.30 22.84
C LEU A 8 20.34 21.50 21.52
N VAL A 9 20.99 21.15 20.40
CA VAL A 9 20.33 21.08 19.10
C VAL A 9 19.36 19.90 19.13
N ALA A 10 18.07 20.23 19.24
CA ALA A 10 16.97 19.29 19.15
C ALA A 10 16.99 18.56 17.81
N LEU A 11 17.35 17.28 17.82
CA LEU A 11 17.24 16.40 16.67
C LEU A 11 15.81 15.86 16.57
N SER A 12 14.82 16.74 16.42
CA SER A 12 13.47 16.34 16.01
C SER A 12 13.46 16.14 14.50
N VAL A 13 14.08 15.04 14.03
CA VAL A 13 13.81 14.53 12.69
C VAL A 13 12.34 14.14 12.71
N ALA A 14 11.49 15.04 12.21
CA ALA A 14 10.09 14.76 11.98
C ALA A 14 10.02 13.42 11.25
N ALA A 15 9.35 12.45 11.86
CA ALA A 15 8.92 11.23 11.19
C ALA A 15 7.94 11.64 10.09
N LEU A 16 8.47 12.16 8.99
CA LEU A 16 7.69 12.36 7.78
C LEU A 16 7.15 10.97 7.43
N PRO A 17 5.83 10.80 7.30
CA PRO A 17 5.27 9.52 6.94
C PRO A 17 5.97 9.09 5.66
N ALA A 18 6.73 8.00 5.72
CA ALA A 18 7.38 7.45 4.55
C ALA A 18 6.29 7.33 3.48
N SER A 19 6.46 8.02 2.37
CA SER A 19 5.56 7.89 1.22
C SER A 19 5.82 6.52 0.62
N ALA A 20 5.31 5.49 1.29
CA ALA A 20 5.63 4.11 1.00
C ALA A 20 4.90 3.72 -0.28
N GLU A 21 5.67 3.68 -1.37
CA GLU A 21 5.26 3.07 -2.62
C GLU A 21 5.61 1.58 -2.58
N VAL A 22 4.66 0.74 -2.98
CA VAL A 22 4.85 -0.70 -3.14
C VAL A 22 4.77 -1.02 -4.62
N ARG A 23 5.84 -1.61 -5.17
CA ARG A 23 5.92 -1.99 -6.58
C ARG A 23 5.99 -3.50 -6.71
N PHE A 24 4.96 -4.10 -7.27
CA PHE A 24 4.98 -5.49 -7.68
C PHE A 24 5.78 -5.62 -8.97
N GLY A 25 6.86 -6.41 -8.92
CA GLY A 25 7.68 -6.73 -10.08
C GLY A 25 7.00 -7.68 -11.06
N LYS A 26 7.81 -8.29 -11.92
CA LYS A 26 7.35 -9.32 -12.87
C LYS A 26 7.02 -10.61 -12.13
N ASN A 27 6.04 -11.36 -12.66
CA ASN A 27 5.61 -12.67 -12.17
C ASN A 27 5.12 -12.70 -10.71
N VAL A 28 4.68 -11.56 -10.18
CA VAL A 28 4.05 -11.53 -8.86
C VAL A 28 2.65 -12.10 -8.97
N ARG A 29 2.33 -13.09 -8.13
CA ARG A 29 1.00 -13.69 -8.07
C ARG A 29 0.40 -13.56 -6.69
N VAL A 30 -0.88 -13.19 -6.63
CA VAL A 30 -1.63 -13.10 -5.38
C VAL A 30 -2.82 -14.06 -5.47
N GLY A 31 -2.86 -15.06 -4.57
CA GLY A 31 -3.86 -16.13 -4.63
C GLY A 31 -3.85 -16.94 -5.93
N GLY A 32 -2.70 -17.02 -6.60
CA GLY A 32 -2.51 -17.70 -7.89
C GLY A 32 -2.91 -16.89 -9.13
N HIS A 33 -3.38 -15.65 -8.97
CA HIS A 33 -3.68 -14.74 -10.09
C HIS A 33 -2.53 -13.78 -10.34
N ASP A 34 -2.36 -13.38 -11.60
CA ASP A 34 -1.33 -12.41 -11.97
C ASP A 34 -1.60 -11.04 -11.35
N ALA A 35 -0.60 -10.54 -10.63
CA ALA A 35 -0.55 -9.22 -10.04
C ALA A 35 0.76 -8.51 -10.42
N SER A 36 1.37 -8.90 -11.54
CA SER A 36 2.62 -8.31 -12.00
C SER A 36 2.48 -6.83 -12.38
N ASN A 37 3.59 -6.11 -12.24
CA ASN A 37 3.73 -4.71 -12.70
C ASN A 37 2.66 -3.76 -12.13
N GLN A 38 2.22 -4.01 -10.89
CA GLN A 38 1.32 -3.11 -10.16
C GLN A 38 2.14 -2.17 -9.29
N THR A 39 1.72 -0.91 -9.17
CA THR A 39 2.27 0.05 -8.22
C THR A 39 1.16 0.54 -7.33
N PHE A 40 1.41 0.58 -6.02
CA PHE A 40 0.50 1.08 -5.03
C PHE A 40 1.14 2.15 -4.17
N ASP A 41 0.40 3.22 -3.92
CA ASP A 41 0.84 4.40 -3.18
C ASP A 41 -0.35 4.99 -2.37
N LYS A 42 -0.16 6.15 -1.75
CA LYS A 42 -1.20 6.82 -0.94
C LYS A 42 -2.47 7.18 -1.72
N ASN A 43 -2.36 7.40 -3.03
CA ASN A 43 -3.43 7.76 -3.96
C ASN A 43 -3.98 6.54 -4.72
N ASN A 44 -3.16 5.51 -4.97
CA ASN A 44 -3.51 4.30 -5.70
C ASN A 44 -3.32 3.06 -4.81
N ARG A 45 -4.35 2.62 -4.11
CA ARG A 45 -4.26 1.55 -3.10
C ARG A 45 -4.66 0.20 -3.69
N GLY A 46 -4.11 -0.88 -3.13
CA GLY A 46 -4.46 -2.26 -3.50
C GLY A 46 -5.09 -3.03 -2.34
N LYS A 47 -6.19 -3.74 -2.59
CA LYS A 47 -6.81 -4.67 -1.65
C LYS A 47 -7.14 -5.98 -2.35
N TYR A 48 -6.42 -7.04 -2.00
CA TYR A 48 -6.65 -8.39 -2.51
C TYR A 48 -7.30 -9.25 -1.42
N ILE A 49 -8.51 -9.73 -1.69
CA ILE A 49 -9.25 -10.62 -0.81
C ILE A 49 -9.32 -11.97 -1.50
N ILE A 50 -8.69 -12.97 -0.89
CA ILE A 50 -8.61 -14.32 -1.42
C ILE A 50 -9.61 -15.21 -0.68
N HIS A 51 -10.45 -15.91 -1.44
CA HIS A 51 -11.51 -16.79 -0.95
C HIS A 51 -11.24 -18.24 -1.36
N ASP A 52 -11.58 -19.21 -0.51
CA ASP A 52 -11.48 -20.64 -0.89
C ASP A 52 -12.63 -21.06 -1.84
N LYS A 53 -13.76 -20.36 -1.80
CA LYS A 53 -14.94 -20.57 -2.65
C LYS A 53 -15.13 -19.38 -3.60
N GLU A 54 -16.01 -19.54 -4.60
CA GLU A 54 -16.31 -18.46 -5.54
C GLU A 54 -16.94 -17.28 -4.80
N PRO A 55 -16.35 -16.07 -4.85
CA PRO A 55 -16.92 -14.90 -4.21
C PRO A 55 -18.15 -14.40 -4.98
N LYS A 56 -19.08 -13.74 -4.28
CA LYS A 56 -20.32 -13.21 -4.89
C LYS A 56 -20.05 -12.20 -6.02
N ASN A 57 -18.98 -11.42 -5.90
CA ASN A 57 -18.58 -10.41 -6.88
C ASN A 57 -17.12 -10.66 -7.26
N PRO A 58 -16.84 -11.63 -8.15
CA PRO A 58 -15.49 -11.99 -8.52
C PRO A 58 -14.84 -10.90 -9.38
N GLY A 59 -13.51 -10.82 -9.29
CA GLY A 59 -12.70 -9.91 -10.10
C GLY A 59 -12.24 -8.67 -9.35
N CYS A 60 -11.64 -7.74 -10.11
CA CYS A 60 -11.06 -6.51 -9.60
C CYS A 60 -11.86 -5.31 -10.08
N VAL A 61 -12.16 -4.41 -9.14
CA VAL A 61 -12.84 -3.13 -9.44
C VAL A 61 -12.10 -1.99 -8.77
N ILE A 62 -12.09 -0.83 -9.43
CA ILE A 62 -11.56 0.40 -8.83
C ILE A 62 -12.69 1.09 -8.08
N ARG A 63 -12.40 1.49 -6.83
CA ARG A 63 -13.32 2.23 -5.97
C ARG A 63 -12.69 3.56 -5.60
N LYS A 64 -13.41 4.66 -5.78
CA LYS A 64 -12.99 5.96 -5.27
C LYS A 64 -13.21 6.03 -3.76
N ASN A 65 -12.22 6.53 -3.05
CA ASN A 65 -12.27 6.77 -1.61
C ASN A 65 -12.73 8.21 -1.34
N LYS A 66 -13.16 8.48 -0.11
CA LYS A 66 -13.63 9.81 0.30
C LYS A 66 -12.52 10.87 0.33
N ASP A 67 -11.26 10.44 0.49
CA ASP A 67 -10.07 11.28 0.52
C ASP A 67 -9.52 11.59 -0.89
N GLY A 68 -10.26 11.27 -1.95
CA GLY A 68 -9.86 11.49 -3.35
C GLY A 68 -8.91 10.43 -3.91
N SER A 69 -8.39 9.52 -3.08
CA SER A 69 -7.63 8.37 -3.57
C SER A 69 -8.55 7.30 -4.18
N GLN A 70 -7.95 6.28 -4.78
CA GLN A 70 -8.66 5.12 -5.30
C GLN A 70 -8.08 3.82 -4.77
N THR A 71 -8.91 2.79 -4.66
CA THR A 71 -8.51 1.45 -4.25
C THR A 71 -8.92 0.45 -5.32
N LYS A 72 -7.95 -0.30 -5.86
CA LYS A 72 -8.22 -1.51 -6.64
C LYS A 72 -8.57 -2.63 -5.66
N VAL A 73 -9.83 -3.02 -5.62
CA VAL A 73 -10.33 -4.10 -4.77
C VAL A 73 -10.55 -5.34 -5.63
N CYS A 74 -9.80 -6.40 -5.34
CA CYS A 74 -9.89 -7.68 -6.01
C CYS A 74 -10.48 -8.72 -5.06
N ASN A 75 -11.61 -9.32 -5.46
CA ASN A 75 -12.17 -10.50 -4.82
C ASN A 75 -11.89 -11.70 -5.69
N LEU A 76 -10.99 -12.57 -5.25
CA LEU A 76 -10.47 -13.66 -6.05
C LEU A 76 -10.70 -14.98 -5.35
N LYS A 77 -11.20 -15.98 -6.08
CA LYS A 77 -11.08 -17.36 -5.63
C LYS A 77 -9.63 -17.81 -5.74
N LYS A 78 -9.10 -18.47 -4.72
CA LYS A 78 -7.76 -19.05 -4.73
C LYS A 78 -7.60 -20.01 -5.91
N LYS A 79 -6.56 -19.80 -6.72
CA LYS A 79 -6.10 -20.77 -7.73
C LYS A 79 -4.98 -21.59 -7.08
N ASN A 80 -5.23 -22.88 -6.89
CA ASN A 80 -4.20 -23.86 -6.57
C ASN A 80 -3.44 -24.24 -7.84
#